data_AF-A0A4Q7FG53-F1
#
_entry.id   AF-A0A4Q7FG53-F1
#
_cell.length_a   1.000
_cell.length_b   1.000
_cell.length_c   1.000
_cell.angle_alpha   90.00
_cell.angle_beta   90.00
_cell.angle_gamma   90.00
#
_symmetry.space_group_name_H-M   'P 1'
#
loop_
_entity.id
_entity.type
_entity.pdbx_description
1 polymer ?
#
loop_
_entity_poly.entity_id
_entity_poly.type
_entity_poly.pdbx_seq_one_letter_code
_entity_poly.pdbx_strand_id
1 'polypeptide(L)'
;MRHVEQVGIARTASDTGVVLRFPIRGEALLVKLADLLRKQVAGCAPERDPLLLTMSRCPGSRLSIDRIAYIDFLADRSTYHLVIEAAPDARITLDTTDFDTVVNFVVQYVTGRNAEPVALEAVS
;
A
#
# COMPACT_ATOMS: atom_id res chain seq x y z
N MET A 1 62.63 36.11 23.90
CA MET A 1 61.81 36.17 22.67
C MET A 1 60.61 35.28 22.87
N ARG A 2 59.40 35.84 22.79
CA ARG A 2 58.13 35.14 23.09
C ARG A 2 57.77 34.26 21.89
N HIS A 3 57.66 32.96 22.10
CA HIS A 3 57.05 32.06 21.13
C HIS A 3 55.53 32.14 21.32
N VAL A 4 54.85 32.64 20.29
CA VAL A 4 53.40 32.74 20.24
C VAL A 4 52.86 31.35 19.86
N GLU A 5 52.18 30.69 20.79
CA GLU A 5 51.18 29.68 20.45
C GLU A 5 49.94 30.42 19.93
N GLN A 6 49.48 30.10 18.71
CA GLN A 6 48.05 29.95 18.43
C GLN A 6 47.78 29.32 17.06
N VAL A 7 47.10 28.17 17.14
CA VAL A 7 45.87 27.78 16.43
C VAL A 7 45.94 27.51 14.92
N GLY A 8 45.62 26.25 14.62
CA GLY A 8 45.05 25.81 13.35
C GLY A 8 44.61 24.36 13.40
N ILE A 9 43.83 23.95 14.42
CA ILE A 9 43.23 22.61 14.42
C ILE A 9 42.15 22.60 13.33
N ALA A 10 42.43 21.84 12.28
CA ALA A 10 41.57 21.63 11.13
C ALA A 10 40.15 21.28 11.56
N ARG A 11 39.19 22.12 11.16
CA ARG A 11 37.77 21.85 11.31
C ARG A 11 37.33 20.93 10.16
N THR A 12 37.58 19.63 10.29
CA THR A 12 36.91 18.61 9.49
C THR A 12 35.90 17.87 10.35
N ALA A 13 34.87 18.60 10.79
CA ALA A 13 33.61 17.95 11.11
C ALA A 13 32.97 17.60 9.76
N SER A 14 33.18 16.36 9.30
CA SER A 14 32.27 15.76 8.32
C SER A 14 30.90 15.76 8.99
N ASP A 15 30.06 16.73 8.63
CA ASP A 15 28.68 16.79 9.08
C ASP A 15 27.93 15.66 8.37
N THR A 16 28.06 14.46 8.94
CA THR A 16 27.42 13.26 8.41
C THR A 16 25.95 13.32 8.79
N GLY A 17 25.18 14.09 8.01
CA GLY A 17 23.73 14.16 8.16
C GLY A 17 23.11 12.79 7.91
N VAL A 18 22.38 12.26 8.90
CA VAL A 18 21.58 11.04 8.74
C VAL A 18 20.27 11.43 8.06
N VAL A 19 20.01 10.88 6.86
CA VAL A 19 18.71 10.99 6.21
C VAL A 19 17.72 10.12 6.97
N LEU A 20 16.90 10.75 7.81
CA LEU A 20 15.74 10.09 8.41
C LEU A 20 14.67 9.96 7.33
N ARG A 21 14.25 8.73 7.04
CA ARG A 21 13.07 8.51 6.20
C ARG A 21 11.89 9.20 6.88
N PHE A 22 11.24 10.10 6.15
CA PHE A 22 10.00 10.71 6.62
C PHE A 22 9.05 9.57 7.03
N PRO A 23 8.37 9.64 8.19
CA PRO A 23 7.49 8.57 8.61
C PRO A 23 6.33 8.46 7.62
N ILE A 24 6.47 7.57 6.64
CA ILE A 24 5.39 7.22 5.74
C ILE A 24 4.40 6.46 6.62
N ARG A 25 3.32 7.15 7.00
CA ARG A 25 2.20 6.49 7.67
C ARG A 25 1.52 5.62 6.62
N GLY A 26 1.96 4.37 6.47
CA GLY A 26 1.39 3.45 5.48
C GLY A 26 -0.12 3.31 5.60
N GLU A 27 -0.65 3.44 6.82
CA GLU A 27 -2.09 3.62 7.06
C GLU A 27 -2.71 4.78 6.27
N ALA A 28 -2.09 5.96 6.28
CA ALA A 28 -2.61 7.13 5.56
C ALA A 28 -2.64 6.91 4.05
N LEU A 29 -1.68 6.14 3.52
CA LEU A 29 -1.67 5.73 2.12
C LEU A 29 -2.80 4.74 1.81
N LEU A 30 -3.07 3.78 2.70
CA LEU A 30 -4.25 2.91 2.58
C LEU A 30 -5.57 3.70 2.62
N VAL A 31 -5.69 4.68 3.52
CA VAL A 31 -6.86 5.57 3.56
C VAL A 31 -7.02 6.35 2.25
N LYS A 32 -5.92 6.86 1.70
CA LYS A 32 -5.93 7.57 0.41
C LYS A 32 -6.34 6.63 -0.74
N LEU A 33 -5.86 5.39 -0.76
CA LEU A 33 -6.26 4.40 -1.75
C LEU A 33 -7.75 4.08 -1.65
N ALA A 34 -8.28 3.90 -0.44
CA ALA A 34 -9.71 3.68 -0.24
C ALA A 34 -10.55 4.84 -0.79
N ASP A 35 -10.13 6.09 -0.58
CA ASP A 35 -10.81 7.27 -1.14
C ASP A 35 -10.76 7.30 -2.69
N LEU A 36 -9.63 6.96 -3.29
CA LEU A 36 -9.49 6.85 -4.74
C LEU A 36 -10.42 5.77 -5.32
N LEU A 37 -10.46 4.59 -4.71
CA LEU A 37 -11.33 3.50 -5.14
C LEU A 37 -12.81 3.86 -5.02
N ARG A 38 -13.21 4.55 -3.95
CA ARG A 38 -14.59 5.04 -3.80
C ARG A 38 -14.97 5.99 -4.92
N LYS A 39 -14.10 6.94 -5.26
CA LYS A 39 -14.34 7.88 -6.36
C LYS A 39 -14.45 7.18 -7.71
N GLN A 40 -13.62 6.16 -7.94
CA GLN A 40 -13.66 5.38 -9.17
C GLN A 40 -14.95 4.56 -9.28
N VAL A 41 -15.39 3.91 -8.20
CA VAL A 41 -16.65 3.12 -8.19
C VAL A 41 -17.89 4.00 -8.24
N ALA A 42 -17.89 5.17 -7.58
CA ALA A 42 -19.01 6.10 -7.62
C ALA A 42 -19.31 6.60 -9.06
N GLY A 43 -18.34 6.53 -9.97
CA GLY A 43 -18.52 6.82 -11.39
C GLY A 43 -19.01 5.64 -12.24
N CYS A 44 -19.07 4.42 -11.70
CA CYS A 44 -19.47 3.20 -12.40
C CYS A 44 -20.88 2.77 -11.98
N ALA A 45 -21.70 2.32 -12.93
CA ALA A 45 -23.11 1.98 -12.72
C ALA A 45 -23.33 0.92 -11.60
N PRO A 46 -24.42 1.01 -10.81
CA PRO A 46 -24.64 0.26 -9.57
C PRO A 46 -24.99 -1.23 -9.73
N GLU A 47 -24.96 -1.78 -10.94
CA GLU A 47 -25.43 -3.14 -11.25
C GLU A 47 -24.42 -4.25 -10.88
N ARG A 48 -23.19 -3.92 -10.44
CA ARG A 48 -22.15 -4.90 -10.12
C ARG A 48 -21.80 -4.91 -8.63
N ASP A 49 -21.47 -6.11 -8.12
CA ASP A 49 -21.12 -6.39 -6.73
C ASP A 49 -20.18 -5.31 -6.16
N PRO A 50 -20.67 -4.42 -5.26
CA PRO A 50 -19.98 -3.21 -4.87
C PRO A 50 -18.70 -3.53 -4.09
N LEU A 51 -17.63 -2.77 -4.33
CA LEU A 51 -16.44 -2.85 -3.49
C LEU A 51 -16.81 -2.59 -2.01
N LEU A 52 -16.44 -3.51 -1.12
CA LEU A 52 -16.69 -3.40 0.32
C LEU A 52 -15.45 -2.82 1.02
N LEU A 53 -15.21 -1.54 0.77
CA LEU A 53 -14.01 -0.85 1.26
C LEU A 53 -14.09 -0.58 2.77
N THR A 54 -13.38 -1.40 3.55
CA THR A 54 -13.35 -1.33 5.02
C THR A 54 -11.93 -1.17 5.57
N MET A 55 -11.78 -0.34 6.60
CA MET A 55 -10.50 -0.15 7.30
C MET A 55 -10.58 -0.80 8.69
N SER A 56 -9.59 -1.62 9.03
CA SER A 56 -9.38 -2.11 10.41
C SER A 56 -7.97 -1.78 10.90
N ARG A 57 -7.81 -1.63 12.22
CA ARG A 57 -6.57 -1.12 12.85
C ARG A 57 -5.89 -2.12 13.81
N CYS A 58 -6.39 -3.36 13.93
CA CYS A 58 -5.91 -4.33 14.91
C CYS A 58 -5.64 -5.70 14.25
N PRO A 59 -4.44 -6.31 14.39
CA PRO A 59 -3.23 -5.81 15.06
C PRO A 59 -2.39 -4.83 14.20
N GLY A 60 -2.77 -4.61 12.94
CA GLY A 60 -2.14 -3.65 12.01
C GLY A 60 -3.17 -2.85 11.22
N SER A 61 -2.73 -2.03 10.27
CA SER A 61 -3.64 -1.28 9.39
C SER A 61 -4.02 -2.13 8.18
N ARG A 62 -5.29 -2.52 8.07
CA ARG A 62 -5.83 -3.29 6.94
C ARG A 62 -6.82 -2.45 6.16
N LEU A 63 -6.69 -2.48 4.84
CA LEU A 63 -7.74 -2.09 3.90
C LEU A 63 -8.31 -3.37 3.26
N SER A 64 -9.54 -3.72 3.61
CA SER A 64 -10.32 -4.72 2.89
C SER A 64 -10.94 -4.09 1.65
N ILE A 65 -10.77 -4.72 0.50
CA ILE A 65 -11.31 -4.26 -0.79
C ILE A 65 -12.68 -4.90 -1.03
N ASP A 66 -12.78 -6.19 -0.75
CA ASP A 66 -14.01 -6.99 -0.77
C ASP A 66 -13.86 -8.24 0.13
N ARG A 67 -14.65 -9.28 -0.12
CA ARG A 67 -14.64 -10.52 0.68
C ARG A 67 -13.36 -11.35 0.53
N ILE A 68 -12.66 -11.23 -0.60
CA ILE A 68 -11.52 -12.08 -0.96
C ILE A 68 -10.21 -11.29 -1.08
N ALA A 69 -10.27 -9.95 -1.15
CA ALA A 69 -9.10 -9.10 -1.33
C ALA A 69 -8.88 -8.11 -0.18
N TYR A 70 -7.64 -8.03 0.31
CA TYR A 70 -7.24 -7.06 1.33
C TYR A 70 -5.76 -6.69 1.25
N ILE A 71 -5.39 -5.58 1.88
CA ILE A 71 -4.02 -5.10 2.03
C ILE A 71 -3.75 -4.84 3.51
N ASP A 72 -2.72 -5.48 4.05
CA ASP A 72 -2.16 -5.13 5.36
C ASP A 72 -0.96 -4.23 5.22
N PHE A 73 -0.83 -3.23 6.09
CA PHE A 73 0.41 -2.52 6.33
C PHE A 73 1.06 -3.01 7.63
N LEU A 74 2.18 -3.69 7.46
CA LEU A 74 3.02 -4.23 8.53
C LEU A 74 4.03 -3.17 8.96
N ALA A 75 3.70 -2.45 10.04
CA ALA A 75 4.46 -1.28 10.49
C ALA A 75 5.88 -1.63 10.96
N ASP A 76 6.10 -2.84 11.48
CA ASP A 76 7.41 -3.35 11.89
C ASP A 76 8.41 -3.42 10.73
N ARG A 77 7.93 -3.72 9.52
CA ARG A 77 8.75 -3.89 8.31
C ARG A 77 8.56 -2.79 7.28
N SER A 78 7.61 -1.88 7.51
CA SER A 78 7.15 -0.90 6.50
C SER A 78 6.76 -1.56 5.18
N THR A 79 6.07 -2.69 5.26
CA THR A 79 5.71 -3.54 4.12
C THR A 79 4.20 -3.60 3.96
N TYR A 80 3.75 -3.52 2.71
CA TYR A 80 2.39 -3.83 2.32
C TYR A 80 2.30 -5.30 1.94
N HIS A 81 1.36 -6.01 2.55
CA HIS A 81 0.99 -7.38 2.23
C HIS A 81 -0.38 -7.38 1.58
N LEU A 82 -0.40 -7.45 0.25
CA LEU A 82 -1.62 -7.58 -0.54
C LEU A 82 -1.97 -9.05 -0.69
N VAL A 83 -3.26 -9.37 -0.52
CA VAL A 83 -3.81 -10.72 -0.61
C VAL A 83 -5.07 -10.72 -1.45
N ILE A 84 -5.17 -11.68 -2.36
CA ILE A 84 -6.40 -11.99 -3.11
C ILE A 84 -6.61 -13.51 -3.08
N GLU A 85 -7.75 -13.94 -2.57
CA GLU A 85 -8.18 -15.34 -2.58
C GLU A 85 -8.94 -15.62 -3.89
N ALA A 86 -8.25 -16.20 -4.87
CA ALA A 86 -8.80 -16.47 -6.20
C ALA A 86 -9.66 -17.76 -6.24
N ALA A 87 -9.33 -18.73 -5.39
CA ALA A 87 -10.08 -19.97 -5.18
C ALA A 87 -9.75 -20.54 -3.79
N PRO A 88 -10.49 -21.53 -3.26
CA PRO A 88 -10.22 -22.12 -1.94
C PRO A 88 -8.76 -22.56 -1.74
N ASP A 89 -8.10 -23.01 -2.82
CA ASP A 89 -6.71 -23.46 -2.81
C ASP A 89 -5.74 -22.52 -3.57
N ALA A 90 -6.22 -21.35 -4.03
CA ALA A 90 -5.42 -20.40 -4.81
C ALA A 90 -5.43 -19.02 -4.18
N ARG A 91 -4.27 -18.62 -3.64
CA ARG A 91 -4.05 -17.30 -3.05
C ARG A 91 -2.92 -16.59 -3.78
N ILE A 92 -3.20 -15.37 -4.20
CA ILE A 92 -2.19 -14.45 -4.71
C ILE A 92 -1.76 -13.56 -3.55
N THR A 93 -0.45 -13.49 -3.29
CA THR A 93 0.14 -12.61 -2.30
C THR A 93 1.23 -11.75 -2.92
N LEU A 94 1.29 -10.49 -2.52
CA LEU A 94 2.33 -9.55 -2.90
C LEU A 94 2.83 -8.84 -1.64
N ASP A 95 4.11 -9.00 -1.36
CA ASP A 95 4.82 -8.25 -0.33
C ASP A 95 5.71 -7.19 -0.99
N THR A 96 5.48 -5.93 -0.66
CA THR A 96 6.26 -4.82 -1.21
C THR A 96 6.35 -3.64 -0.27
N THR A 97 7.47 -2.91 -0.32
CA THR A 97 7.59 -1.60 0.35
C THR A 97 7.19 -0.45 -0.57
N ASP A 98 7.03 -0.72 -1.86
CA ASP A 98 6.62 0.26 -2.86
C ASP A 98 5.10 0.30 -2.97
N PHE A 99 4.53 1.45 -2.58
CA PHE A 99 3.10 1.67 -2.60
C PHE A 99 2.55 1.80 -4.03
N ASP A 100 3.34 2.27 -5.00
CA ASP A 100 2.86 2.41 -6.38
C ASP A 100 2.62 1.04 -7.01
N THR A 101 3.46 0.05 -6.70
CA THR A 101 3.22 -1.36 -7.05
C THR A 101 1.90 -1.87 -6.48
N VAL A 102 1.55 -1.54 -5.22
CA VAL A 102 0.26 -1.91 -4.61
C VAL A 102 -0.90 -1.29 -5.37
N VAL A 103 -0.81 0.01 -5.67
CA VAL A 103 -1.86 0.75 -6.40
C VAL A 103 -2.09 0.12 -7.78
N ASN A 104 -1.02 -0.14 -8.53
CA ASN A 104 -1.11 -0.75 -9.85
C ASN A 104 -1.80 -2.12 -9.81
N PHE A 105 -1.44 -2.97 -8.85
CA PHE A 105 -2.06 -4.27 -8.70
C PHE A 105 -3.56 -4.16 -8.38
N VAL A 106 -3.91 -3.27 -7.46
CA VAL A 106 -5.31 -3.05 -7.05
C VAL A 106 -6.15 -2.51 -8.20
N VAL A 107 -5.62 -1.59 -9.00
CA VAL A 107 -6.31 -1.08 -10.20
C VAL A 107 -6.55 -2.21 -11.20
N GLN A 108 -5.57 -3.07 -11.45
CA GLN A 108 -5.74 -4.24 -12.33
C GLN A 108 -6.79 -5.21 -11.79
N TYR A 109 -6.76 -5.50 -10.49
CA TYR A 109 -7.73 -6.36 -9.82
C TYR A 109 -9.16 -5.83 -9.97
N VAL A 110 -9.39 -4.56 -9.61
CA VAL A 110 -10.71 -3.93 -9.67
C VAL A 110 -11.20 -3.82 -11.11
N THR A 111 -10.32 -3.51 -12.07
CA THR A 111 -10.68 -3.44 -13.49
C THR A 111 -11.03 -4.82 -14.04
N GLY A 112 -10.23 -5.85 -13.73
CA GLY A 112 -10.49 -7.23 -14.13
C GLY A 112 -11.81 -7.77 -13.58
N ARG A 113 -12.10 -7.53 -12.30
CA ARG A 113 -13.38 -7.86 -11.65
C ARG A 113 -14.58 -7.19 -12.33
N ASN A 114 -14.42 -5.94 -12.78
CA ASN A 114 -15.44 -5.24 -13.55
C ASN A 114 -15.48 -5.65 -15.03
N ALA A 115 -14.50 -6.39 -15.55
CA ALA A 115 -14.53 -6.85 -16.93
C ALA A 115 -15.24 -8.20 -17.07
N GLU A 116 -15.41 -8.95 -15.99
CA GLU A 116 -16.01 -10.29 -16.04
C GLU A 116 -17.50 -10.23 -16.47
N PRO A 117 -17.86 -10.89 -17.58
CA PRO A 117 -19.26 -11.14 -17.93
C PRO A 117 -19.77 -12.38 -17.18
N VAL A 118 -21.03 -12.33 -16.76
CA VAL A 118 -21.80 -13.50 -16.33
C VAL A 118 -21.66 -14.59 -17.40
N ALA A 119 -20.92 -15.66 -17.12
CA ALA A 119 -20.87 -16.83 -17.98
C ALA A 119 -20.53 -18.09 -17.17
N LEU A 120 -21.50 -18.57 -16.40
CA LEU A 120 -21.61 -20.00 -16.10
C LEU A 120 -23.07 -20.34 -15.78
N GLU A 121 -23.97 -20.00 -16.70
CA GLU A 121 -25.28 -20.64 -16.80
C GLU A 121 -25.27 -21.52 -18.05
N ALA A 122 -25.57 -22.80 -17.84
CA ALA A 122 -26.04 -23.81 -18.77
C ALA A 122 -25.16 -24.22 -19.98
N VAL A 123 -24.53 -25.39 -19.86
CA VAL A 123 -24.75 -26.44 -20.87
C VAL A 123 -25.12 -27.73 -20.12
N SER A 124 -26.27 -28.26 -20.54
CA SER A 124 -26.98 -29.44 -20.03
C SER A 124 -26.24 -30.76 -20.24
#